data_AF-A0A8T4YDS3-F1
#
_entry.id   AF-A0A8T4YDS3-F1
#
_cell.length_a   1.000
_cell.length_b   1.000
_cell.length_c   1.000
_cell.angle_alpha   90.00
_cell.angle_beta   90.00
_cell.angle_gamma   90.00
#
_symmetry.space_group_name_H-M   'P 1'
#
loop_
_entity.id
_entity.type
_entity.pdbx_description
1 polymer ?
#
loop_
_entity_poly.entity_id
_entity_poly.type
_entity_poly.pdbx_seq_one_letter_code
_entity_poly.pdbx_strand_id
1 'polypeptide(L)'
;SNIFPYDKSLVNMGASYVFVYIFVYALAMAFISVTLLGILFFPMSIVSLMYKAVLLGARLAHLTFSDLLMLSPVLILEGEAFVLAAFIGTIVGISWIKPNLIYPMDDLTRFDAFRKACSELFKHYALITILLLISAAVETLIIFQISLGMKMLIMVRGRTFWPKLL
;
A
#
# COMPACT_ATOMS: atom_id res chain seq x y z
N SER A 1 -3.48 -1.69 -1.28
CA SER A 1 -4.77 -1.01 -1.21
C SER A 1 -5.87 -2.05 -1.18
N ASN A 2 -7.00 -1.73 -0.55
CA ASN A 2 -8.25 -2.45 -0.79
C ASN A 2 -9.00 -1.65 -1.85
N ILE A 3 -9.42 -2.28 -2.96
CA ILE A 3 -10.20 -1.61 -4.03
C ILE A 3 -10.94 -2.69 -4.85
N PHE A 4 -12.22 -2.98 -4.69
CA PHE A 4 -13.03 -2.93 -3.46
C PHE A 4 -14.23 -3.89 -3.57
N PRO A 5 -14.71 -4.42 -2.43
CA PRO A 5 -16.15 -4.29 -2.18
C PRO A 5 -16.43 -3.61 -0.83
N TYR A 6 -17.11 -2.46 -0.84
CA TYR A 6 -17.58 -1.82 0.38
C TYR A 6 -18.80 -2.56 0.93
N ASP A 7 -18.53 -3.53 1.80
CA ASP A 7 -19.51 -3.81 2.85
C ASP A 7 -19.73 -2.50 3.64
N LYS A 8 -21.00 -2.16 3.80
CA LYS A 8 -21.47 -0.92 4.44
C LYS A 8 -21.12 -0.91 5.93
N SER A 9 -20.81 -2.07 6.51
CA SER A 9 -20.27 -2.23 7.87
C SER A 9 -19.05 -1.33 8.13
N LEU A 10 -18.07 -1.28 7.21
CA LEU A 10 -16.83 -0.50 7.37
C LEU A 10 -17.09 1.00 7.54
N VAL A 11 -18.06 1.56 6.80
CA VAL A 11 -18.45 2.98 6.91
C VAL A 11 -19.06 3.27 8.29
N ASN A 12 -19.73 2.30 8.90
CA ASN A 12 -20.35 2.42 10.21
C ASN A 12 -19.34 2.28 11.37
N MET A 13 -18.15 1.70 11.12
CA MET A 13 -17.07 1.57 12.11
C MET A 13 -16.27 2.87 12.33
N GLY A 14 -16.50 3.89 11.51
CA GLY A 14 -15.90 5.23 11.65
C GLY A 14 -14.53 5.39 10.97
N ALA A 15 -14.19 6.65 10.67
CA ALA A 15 -13.02 6.98 9.84
C ALA A 15 -11.68 6.58 10.45
N SER A 16 -11.55 6.67 11.78
CA SER A 16 -10.33 6.26 12.50
C SER A 16 -10.06 4.76 12.39
N TYR A 17 -11.10 3.92 12.46
CA TYR A 17 -10.96 2.48 12.28
C TYR A 17 -10.53 2.14 10.84
N VAL A 18 -11.21 2.72 9.85
CA VAL A 18 -10.89 2.52 8.42
C VAL A 18 -9.44 2.94 8.11
N PHE A 19 -9.01 4.10 8.60
CA PHE A 19 -7.63 4.60 8.44
C PHE A 19 -6.59 3.65 9.04
N VAL A 20 -6.75 3.26 10.31
CA VAL A 20 -5.82 2.35 10.99
C VAL A 20 -5.78 0.98 10.30
N TYR A 21 -6.93 0.46 9.87
CA TYR A 21 -7.02 -0.80 9.15
C TYR A 21 -6.26 -0.75 7.81
N ILE A 22 -6.48 0.29 6.98
CA ILE A 22 -5.78 0.45 5.70
C ILE A 22 -4.27 0.58 5.92
N PHE A 23 -3.85 1.44 6.85
CA PHE A 23 -2.44 1.69 7.16
C PHE A 23 -1.73 0.41 7.64
N VAL A 24 -2.28 -0.28 8.65
CA VAL A 24 -1.67 -1.50 9.21
C VAL A 24 -1.66 -2.62 8.17
N TYR A 25 -2.72 -2.77 7.37
CA TYR A 25 -2.76 -3.77 6.29
C TYR A 25 -1.71 -3.48 5.20
N ALA A 26 -1.57 -2.23 4.75
CA ALA A 26 -0.58 -1.85 3.76
C ALA A 26 0.86 -2.06 4.29
N LEU A 27 1.13 -1.67 5.54
CA LEU A 27 2.43 -1.82 6.19
C LEU A 27 2.81 -3.30 6.40
N ALA A 28 1.86 -4.13 6.84
CA ALA A 28 2.05 -5.56 7.00
C ALA A 28 2.28 -6.27 5.65
N MET A 29 1.57 -5.88 4.60
CA MET A 29 1.79 -6.41 3.25
C MET A 29 3.15 -5.99 2.68
N ALA A 30 3.58 -4.73 2.87
CA ALA A 30 4.91 -4.27 2.47
C ALA A 30 6.04 -5.04 3.20
N PHE A 31 5.82 -5.36 4.47
CA PHE A 31 6.78 -6.17 5.23
C PHE A 31 6.79 -7.62 4.75
N ILE A 32 5.66 -8.32 4.82
CA ILE A 32 5.59 -9.78 4.65
C ILE A 32 5.76 -10.19 3.18
N SER A 33 5.02 -9.55 2.26
CA SER A 33 4.97 -10.00 0.85
C SER A 33 6.12 -9.48 -0.01
N VAL A 34 6.85 -8.45 0.44
CA VAL A 34 7.90 -7.80 -0.34
C VAL A 34 9.23 -7.72 0.40
N THR A 35 9.28 -7.12 1.61
CA THR A 35 10.54 -6.95 2.35
C THR A 35 11.12 -8.30 2.79
N LEU A 36 10.36 -9.09 3.55
CA LEU A 36 10.74 -10.41 4.04
C LEU A 36 11.04 -11.39 2.89
N LEU A 37 10.21 -11.36 1.84
CA LEU A 37 10.41 -12.19 0.65
C LEU A 37 11.71 -11.81 -0.10
N GLY A 38 12.03 -10.52 -0.19
CA GLY A 38 13.29 -10.03 -0.78
C GLY A 38 14.53 -10.38 0.04
N ILE A 39 14.42 -10.40 1.38
CA ILE A 39 15.51 -10.83 2.29
C ILE A 39 15.81 -12.32 2.11
N LEU A 40 14.77 -13.14 1.95
CA LEU A 40 14.91 -14.60 1.77
C LEU A 40 15.28 -14.99 0.32
N PHE A 41 14.74 -14.29 -0.68
CA PHE A 41 14.83 -14.66 -2.10
C PHE A 41 14.88 -13.43 -3.02
N PHE A 42 16.09 -12.95 -3.35
CA PHE A 42 16.34 -11.73 -4.16
C PHE A 42 15.47 -11.52 -5.40
N PRO A 43 15.33 -12.48 -6.34
CA PRO A 43 14.50 -12.26 -7.53
C PRO A 43 12.99 -12.24 -7.20
N MET A 44 12.56 -12.80 -6.07
CA MET A 44 11.15 -12.92 -5.71
C MET A 44 10.54 -11.58 -5.24
N SER A 45 11.36 -10.60 -4.84
CA SER A 45 10.88 -9.24 -4.58
C SER A 45 10.29 -8.61 -5.85
N ILE A 46 10.98 -8.77 -6.99
CA ILE A 46 10.53 -8.32 -8.31
C ILE A 46 9.28 -9.08 -8.75
N VAL A 47 9.26 -10.41 -8.60
CA VAL A 47 8.08 -11.24 -8.94
C VAL A 47 6.86 -10.84 -8.10
N SER A 48 7.04 -10.52 -6.81
CA SER A 48 5.98 -10.05 -5.92
C SER A 48 5.46 -8.66 -6.33
N LEU A 49 6.34 -7.73 -6.71
CA LEU A 49 5.93 -6.44 -7.28
C LEU A 49 5.14 -6.60 -8.58
N MET A 50 5.60 -7.46 -9.50
CA MET A 50 4.88 -7.73 -10.76
C MET A 50 3.51 -8.36 -10.50
N TYR A 51 3.43 -9.35 -9.61
CA TYR A 51 2.18 -9.97 -9.20
C TYR A 51 1.22 -8.96 -8.56
N LYS A 52 1.72 -8.09 -7.67
CA LYS A 52 0.93 -6.99 -7.09
C LYS A 52 0.45 -6.02 -8.16
N ALA A 53 1.28 -5.65 -9.13
CA ALA A 53 0.90 -4.75 -10.22
C ALA A 53 -0.20 -5.36 -11.10
N VAL A 54 -0.13 -6.67 -11.39
CA VAL A 54 -1.19 -7.41 -12.11
C VAL A 54 -2.49 -7.45 -11.31
N LEU A 55 -2.44 -7.79 -10.01
CA LEU A 55 -3.63 -7.77 -9.13
C LEU A 55 -4.24 -6.35 -9.03
N LEU A 56 -3.42 -5.32 -9.00
CA LEU A 56 -3.86 -3.94 -8.98
C LEU A 56 -4.53 -3.55 -10.30
N GLY A 57 -3.90 -3.83 -11.44
CA GLY A 57 -4.49 -3.59 -12.77
C GLY A 57 -5.82 -4.30 -12.98
N ALA A 58 -5.92 -5.57 -12.55
CA ALA A 58 -7.17 -6.33 -12.60
C ALA A 58 -8.29 -5.73 -11.75
N ARG A 59 -7.97 -5.10 -10.61
CA ARG A 59 -8.95 -4.36 -9.77
C ARG A 59 -9.36 -3.02 -10.40
N LEU A 60 -8.39 -2.29 -10.98
CA LEU A 60 -8.64 -0.99 -11.61
C LEU A 60 -9.45 -1.10 -12.91
N ALA A 61 -9.44 -2.25 -13.59
CA ALA A 61 -10.14 -2.50 -14.85
C ALA A 61 -11.68 -2.32 -14.81
N HIS A 62 -12.29 -2.24 -13.61
CA HIS A 62 -13.72 -2.03 -13.43
C HIS A 62 -14.11 -0.60 -12.99
N LEU A 63 -13.14 0.29 -12.79
CA LEU A 63 -13.37 1.66 -12.32
C LEU A 63 -13.57 2.64 -13.48
N THR A 64 -14.26 3.75 -13.23
CA THR A 64 -14.33 4.83 -14.24
C THR A 64 -13.02 5.62 -14.26
N PHE A 65 -12.76 6.31 -15.37
CA PHE A 65 -11.60 7.20 -15.49
C PHE A 65 -11.55 8.28 -14.38
N SER A 66 -12.72 8.74 -13.90
CA SER A 66 -12.80 9.71 -12.79
C SER A 66 -12.34 9.09 -11.47
N ASP A 67 -12.74 7.85 -11.18
CA ASP A 67 -12.33 7.14 -9.96
C ASP A 67 -10.82 6.81 -10.00
N LEU A 68 -10.32 6.42 -11.18
CA LEU A 68 -8.90 6.16 -11.42
C LEU A 68 -8.04 7.40 -11.19
N LEU A 69 -8.46 8.57 -11.70
CA LEU A 69 -7.79 9.85 -11.43
C LEU A 69 -7.81 10.18 -9.93
N MET A 70 -8.96 10.00 -9.26
CA MET A 70 -9.10 10.28 -7.83
C MET A 70 -8.22 9.37 -6.96
N LEU A 71 -8.07 8.09 -7.32
CA LEU A 71 -7.20 7.13 -6.64
C LEU A 71 -5.72 7.26 -6.99
N SER A 72 -5.36 7.92 -8.11
CA SER A 72 -3.98 7.97 -8.62
C SER A 72 -2.91 8.39 -7.58
N PRO A 73 -3.14 9.33 -6.63
CA PRO A 73 -2.14 9.66 -5.61
C PRO A 73 -1.87 8.49 -4.64
N VAL A 74 -2.91 7.73 -4.28
CA VAL A 74 -2.80 6.52 -3.43
C VAL A 74 -1.99 5.45 -4.16
N LEU A 75 -2.22 5.28 -5.46
CA LEU A 75 -1.51 4.29 -6.29
C LEU A 75 -0.02 4.61 -6.40
N ILE A 76 0.34 5.89 -6.53
CA ILE A 76 1.73 6.35 -6.57
C ILE A 76 2.40 6.16 -5.20
N LEU A 77 1.78 6.64 -4.12
CA LEU A 77 2.33 6.56 -2.76
C LEU A 77 2.46 5.12 -2.25
N GLU A 78 1.51 4.23 -2.55
CA GLU A 78 1.76 2.79 -2.38
C GLU A 78 2.91 2.34 -3.28
N GLY A 79 2.83 2.57 -4.59
CA GLY A 79 3.81 2.08 -5.56
C GLY A 79 5.27 2.33 -5.14
N GLU A 80 5.58 3.58 -4.77
CA GLU A 80 6.90 3.98 -4.27
C GLU A 80 7.28 3.26 -2.97
N ALA A 81 6.38 3.19 -1.98
CA ALA A 81 6.64 2.50 -0.72
C ALA A 81 6.91 0.99 -0.90
N PHE A 82 6.20 0.33 -1.84
CA PHE A 82 6.43 -1.08 -2.15
C PHE A 82 7.71 -1.30 -2.98
N VAL A 83 8.07 -0.38 -3.89
CA VAL A 83 9.37 -0.41 -4.61
C VAL A 83 10.54 -0.23 -3.65
N LEU A 84 10.45 0.71 -2.70
CA LEU A 84 11.44 0.90 -1.66
C LEU A 84 11.58 -0.35 -0.77
N ALA A 85 10.46 -0.92 -0.31
CA ALA A 85 10.44 -2.17 0.44
C ALA A 85 11.17 -3.32 -0.30
N ALA A 86 10.95 -3.45 -1.60
CA ALA A 86 11.62 -4.45 -2.45
C ALA A 86 13.12 -4.18 -2.56
N PHE A 87 13.52 -2.94 -2.81
CA PHE A 87 14.91 -2.52 -2.95
C PHE A 87 15.72 -2.80 -1.68
N ILE A 88 15.22 -2.39 -0.52
CA ILE A 88 15.93 -2.56 0.75
C ILE A 88 15.96 -4.04 1.17
N GLY A 89 14.84 -4.77 1.04
CA GLY A 89 14.82 -6.20 1.31
C GLY A 89 15.83 -6.98 0.45
N THR A 90 15.97 -6.57 -0.81
CA THR A 90 16.96 -7.12 -1.75
C THR A 90 18.40 -6.79 -1.30
N ILE A 91 18.70 -5.55 -0.91
CA ILE A 91 20.02 -5.17 -0.34
C ILE A 91 20.37 -6.01 0.89
N VAL A 92 19.42 -6.15 1.83
CA VAL A 92 19.65 -6.80 3.13
C VAL A 92 20.08 -8.26 2.99
N GLY A 93 19.49 -9.04 2.09
CA GLY A 93 19.95 -10.41 1.89
C GLY A 93 21.08 -10.56 0.85
N ILE A 94 21.28 -9.60 -0.08
CA ILE A 94 22.50 -9.59 -0.90
C ILE A 94 23.73 -9.39 -0.02
N SER A 95 23.66 -8.55 1.03
CA SER A 95 24.79 -8.39 1.96
C SER A 95 25.10 -9.67 2.76
N TRP A 96 24.12 -10.56 2.95
CA TRP A 96 24.33 -11.90 3.52
C TRP A 96 25.05 -12.85 2.55
N ILE A 97 24.69 -12.86 1.26
CA ILE A 97 25.31 -13.75 0.26
C ILE A 97 26.69 -13.23 -0.20
N LYS A 98 26.78 -11.95 -0.56
CA LYS A 98 27.96 -11.33 -1.20
C LYS A 98 28.17 -9.91 -0.66
N PRO A 99 28.67 -9.75 0.60
CA PRO A 99 28.82 -8.46 1.26
C PRO A 99 29.64 -7.44 0.43
N ASN A 100 30.71 -7.90 -0.22
CA ASN A 100 31.60 -7.09 -1.07
C ASN A 100 30.90 -6.47 -2.30
N LEU A 101 29.65 -6.83 -2.61
CA LEU A 101 28.85 -6.16 -3.66
C LEU A 101 28.14 -4.89 -3.13
N ILE A 102 27.78 -4.88 -1.85
CA ILE A 102 27.03 -3.78 -1.20
C ILE A 102 28.00 -2.86 -0.44
N TYR A 103 28.98 -3.44 0.25
CA TYR A 103 29.97 -2.73 1.06
C TYR A 103 31.40 -3.07 0.55
N PRO A 104 31.80 -2.60 -0.66
CA PRO A 104 33.07 -2.99 -1.28
C PRO A 104 34.31 -2.42 -0.58
N MET A 105 34.16 -1.41 0.27
CA MET A 105 35.25 -0.75 1.02
C MET A 105 35.36 -1.21 2.48
N ASP A 106 34.34 -1.90 3.01
CA ASP A 106 34.35 -2.40 4.38
C ASP A 106 34.66 -3.91 4.36
N ASP A 107 35.77 -4.34 4.97
CA ASP A 107 36.16 -5.77 5.03
C ASP A 107 35.32 -6.54 6.09
N LEU A 108 34.01 -6.62 5.83
CA LEU A 108 33.01 -7.13 6.76
C LEU A 108 32.76 -8.63 6.57
N THR A 109 32.56 -9.33 7.70
CA THR A 109 31.96 -10.67 7.65
C THR A 109 30.52 -10.58 7.11
N ARG A 110 30.02 -11.69 6.55
CA ARG A 110 28.61 -11.79 6.11
C ARG A 110 27.61 -11.43 7.21
N PHE A 111 27.93 -11.74 8.47
CA PHE A 111 27.07 -11.45 9.61
C PHE A 111 27.08 -9.95 9.94
N ASP A 112 28.25 -9.30 9.91
CA ASP A 112 28.36 -7.86 10.20
C ASP A 112 27.77 -7.00 9.09
N ALA A 113 27.95 -7.41 7.82
CA ALA A 113 27.31 -6.79 6.67
C ALA A 113 25.78 -6.93 6.69
N PHE A 114 25.26 -8.10 7.07
CA PHE A 114 23.82 -8.30 7.28
C PHE A 114 23.30 -7.48 8.47
N ARG A 115 24.04 -7.40 9.58
CA ARG A 115 23.70 -6.58 10.75
C ARG A 115 23.69 -5.08 10.41
N LYS A 116 24.64 -4.60 9.60
CA LYS A 116 24.70 -3.24 9.06
C LYS A 116 23.47 -2.96 8.18
N ALA A 117 23.19 -3.84 7.21
CA ALA A 117 22.03 -3.70 6.34
C ALA A 117 20.70 -3.75 7.11
N CYS A 118 20.57 -4.58 8.16
CA CYS A 118 19.41 -4.59 9.05
C CYS A 118 19.26 -3.27 9.84
N SER A 119 20.35 -2.63 10.26
CA SER A 119 20.31 -1.31 10.89
C SER A 119 19.90 -0.21 9.89
N GLU A 120 20.35 -0.32 8.64
CA GLU A 120 19.95 0.57 7.55
C GLU A 120 18.48 0.35 7.12
N LEU A 121 17.99 -0.89 7.15
CA LEU A 121 16.59 -1.26 6.90
C LEU A 121 15.63 -0.50 7.83
N PHE A 122 15.88 -0.48 9.15
CA PHE A 122 15.03 0.27 10.09
C PHE A 122 14.92 1.76 9.75
N LYS A 123 16.01 2.40 9.31
CA LYS A 123 16.02 3.83 8.93
C LYS A 123 15.13 4.07 7.71
N HIS A 124 15.25 3.23 6.68
CA HIS A 124 14.42 3.33 5.48
C HIS A 124 12.95 2.92 5.75
N TYR A 125 12.71 2.03 6.73
CA TYR A 125 11.35 1.62 7.09
C TYR A 125 10.53 2.77 7.70
N ALA A 126 11.18 3.75 8.33
CA ALA A 126 10.51 4.99 8.75
C ALA A 126 9.95 5.77 7.55
N LEU A 127 10.70 5.88 6.44
CA LEU A 127 10.24 6.52 5.21
C LEU A 127 9.07 5.76 4.58
N ILE A 128 9.17 4.43 4.46
CA ILE A 128 8.07 3.56 3.98
C ILE A 128 6.82 3.75 4.84
N THR A 129 6.99 3.80 6.17
CA THR A 129 5.89 4.01 7.11
C THR A 129 5.21 5.37 6.89
N ILE A 130 5.97 6.45 6.65
CA ILE A 130 5.43 7.78 6.35
C ILE A 130 4.66 7.78 5.02
N LEU A 131 5.22 7.19 3.94
CA LEU A 131 4.55 7.10 2.65
C LEU A 131 3.22 6.34 2.74
N LEU A 132 3.20 5.19 3.43
CA LEU A 132 1.98 4.39 3.64
C LEU A 132 0.98 5.08 4.57
N LEU A 133 1.43 5.87 5.55
CA LEU A 133 0.56 6.66 6.42
C LEU A 133 -0.17 7.77 5.64
N ILE A 134 0.55 8.48 4.77
CA ILE A 134 -0.04 9.49 3.88
C ILE A 134 -0.99 8.82 2.87
N SER A 135 -0.57 7.70 2.27
CA SER A 135 -1.41 6.92 1.34
C SER A 135 -2.73 6.49 1.98
N ALA A 136 -2.68 5.91 3.19
CA ALA A 136 -3.87 5.50 3.94
C ALA A 136 -4.78 6.68 4.33
N ALA A 137 -4.22 7.86 4.62
CA ALA A 137 -5.00 9.06 4.91
C ALA A 137 -5.77 9.52 3.67
N VAL A 138 -5.11 9.56 2.50
CA VAL A 138 -5.74 9.93 1.22
C VAL A 138 -6.79 8.88 0.80
N GLU A 139 -6.48 7.58 0.91
CA GLU A 139 -7.44 6.47 0.64
C GLU A 139 -8.68 6.61 1.55
N THR A 140 -8.51 6.91 2.83
CA THR A 140 -9.62 7.15 3.78
C THR A 140 -10.49 8.34 3.37
N LEU A 141 -9.87 9.48 2.99
CA LEU A 141 -10.62 10.66 2.55
C LEU A 141 -11.44 10.37 1.28
N ILE A 142 -10.88 9.64 0.31
CA ILE A 142 -11.56 9.24 -0.92
C ILE A 142 -12.79 8.37 -0.60
N ILE A 143 -12.63 7.34 0.25
CA ILE A 143 -13.75 6.46 0.68
C ILE A 143 -14.89 7.28 1.29
N PHE A 144 -14.57 8.20 2.20
CA PHE A 144 -15.59 9.00 2.88
C PHE A 144 -16.28 10.00 1.95
N GLN A 145 -15.56 10.60 1.00
CA GLN A 145 -16.13 11.49 0.00
C GLN A 145 -17.11 10.75 -0.93
N ILE A 146 -16.73 9.57 -1.44
CA ILE A 146 -17.61 8.73 -2.29
C ILE A 146 -18.85 8.28 -1.49
N SER A 147 -18.65 7.82 -0.25
CA SER A 147 -19.74 7.41 0.65
C SER A 147 -20.74 8.54 0.94
N LEU A 148 -20.26 9.77 1.14
CA LEU A 148 -21.12 10.95 1.33
C LEU A 148 -21.90 11.30 0.06
N GLY A 149 -21.25 11.27 -1.11
CA GLY A 149 -21.88 11.51 -2.41
C GLY A 149 -23.02 10.54 -2.70
N MET A 150 -22.82 9.24 -2.45
CA MET A 150 -23.86 8.22 -2.58
C MET A 150 -25.06 8.49 -1.65
N LYS A 151 -24.83 8.87 -0.39
CA LYS A 151 -25.90 9.20 0.57
C LYS A 151 -26.74 10.40 0.10
N MET A 152 -26.12 11.44 -0.45
CA MET A 152 -26.84 12.59 -1.01
C MET A 152 -27.65 12.22 -2.25
N LEU A 153 -27.09 11.45 -3.19
CA LEU A 153 -27.81 10.97 -4.39
C LEU A 153 -29.06 10.15 -4.03
N ILE A 154 -28.95 9.25 -3.04
CA ILE A 154 -30.10 8.47 -2.54
C ILE A 154 -31.16 9.38 -1.93
N MET A 155 -30.75 10.38 -1.12
CA MET A 155 -31.69 11.31 -0.48
C MET A 155 -32.42 12.22 -1.48
N VAL A 156 -31.76 12.67 -2.55
CA VAL A 156 -32.38 13.48 -3.62
C VAL A 156 -33.33 12.62 -4.46
N ARG A 157 -32.93 11.41 -4.83
CA ARG A 157 -33.75 10.48 -5.64
C ARG A 157 -34.97 9.98 -4.86
N GLY A 158 -34.86 9.79 -3.54
CA GLY A 158 -35.98 9.42 -2.67
C GLY A 158 -37.06 10.50 -2.56
N ARG A 159 -36.69 11.80 -2.56
CA ARG A 159 -37.68 12.91 -2.54
C ARG A 159 -38.39 13.11 -3.89
N THR A 160 -37.74 12.79 -5.00
CA THR A 160 -38.27 13.04 -6.35
C THR A 160 -39.18 11.91 -6.88
N PHE A 161 -39.24 10.76 -6.20
CA PHE A 161 -40.07 9.62 -6.61
C PHE A 161 -41.46 9.56 -5.93
N TRP A 162 -41.79 10.54 -5.06
CA TRP A 162 -43.12 10.65 -4.43
C TRP A 162 -43.95 11.89 -4.84
N PRO A 163 -44.04 12.29 -6.13
CA PRO A 163 -44.95 13.34 -6.57
C PRO A 163 -46.39 12.80 -6.65
N LYS A 164 -47.11 12.86 -5.52
CA LYS A 164 -48.58 12.80 -5.42
C LYS A 164 -49.30 11.61 -6.09
N LEU A 165 -49.65 10.63 -5.26
CA LEU A 165 -50.79 9.72 -5.48
C LEU A 165 -52.01 10.17 -4.62
N LEU A 166 -52.22 11.49 -4.59
CA LEU A 166 -53.25 12.27 -3.87
C LEU A 166 -53.60 13.52 -4.69
#